data_AF-A0A2M6XXM2-F1
#
_entry.id   AF-A0A2M6XXM2-F1
#
_cell.length_a   1.000
_cell.length_b   1.000
_cell.length_c   1.000
_cell.angle_alpha   90.00
_cell.angle_beta   90.00
_cell.angle_gamma   90.00
#
_symmetry.space_group_name_H-M   'P 1'
#
loop_
_entity.id
_entity.type
_entity.pdbx_description
1 polymer ?
#
loop_
_entity_poly.entity_id
_entity_poly.type
_entity_poly.pdbx_seq_one_letter_code
_entity_poly.pdbx_strand_id
1 'polypeptide(L)'
;PPIEAKPQPDAKQPRPEYEAQQKVRVRLRDGKERNIRHISVTTFWGPDGKPISAAEFLMLLFGQLPEFFKDEDELRALWSLPDTRKKLLEGLAEKGFGKDQLVEMQKIIDAENSDLFDVLAHVAFAMQPISRKERAASAHSEIHEHFSDKQQAFLDFVLAHYVQEGVDELEQEKLTKLLRLKYQDSIPDAVADLGGDIGAIRNLFFGFQRYLYQPSGGAAR
;
A
#
# COMPACT_ATOMS: atom_id res chain seq x y z
N PRO A 1 -38.37 -54.87 34.79
CA PRO A 1 -38.22 -53.41 34.57
C PRO A 1 -36.77 -53.06 34.20
N PRO A 2 -36.49 -52.72 32.93
CA PRO A 2 -35.18 -52.25 32.53
C PRO A 2 -35.01 -50.78 32.90
N ILE A 3 -33.83 -50.45 33.44
CA ILE A 3 -33.38 -49.12 33.85
C ILE A 3 -33.21 -48.24 32.60
N GLU A 4 -33.93 -47.12 32.53
CA GLU A 4 -33.74 -46.10 31.49
C GLU A 4 -32.34 -45.47 31.60
N ALA A 5 -31.58 -45.54 30.52
CA ALA A 5 -30.30 -44.87 30.39
C ALA A 5 -30.52 -43.36 30.28
N LYS A 6 -29.88 -42.58 31.15
CA LYS A 6 -29.86 -41.11 31.07
C LYS A 6 -29.21 -40.67 29.75
N PRO A 7 -29.72 -39.62 29.08
CA PRO A 7 -29.07 -39.09 27.88
C PRO A 7 -27.71 -38.49 28.25
N GLN A 8 -26.69 -38.86 27.47
CA GLN A 8 -25.36 -38.26 27.54
C GLN A 8 -25.44 -36.76 27.17
N PRO A 9 -24.63 -35.89 27.81
CA PRO A 9 -24.60 -34.48 27.43
C PRO A 9 -24.01 -34.37 26.02
N ASP A 10 -24.79 -33.76 25.13
CA ASP A 10 -24.39 -33.45 23.76
C ASP A 10 -22.98 -32.84 23.73
N ALA A 11 -22.13 -33.48 22.94
CA ALA A 11 -20.82 -32.96 22.59
C ALA A 11 -20.99 -31.54 22.05
N LYS A 12 -20.40 -30.56 22.74
CA LYS A 12 -20.33 -29.18 22.29
C LYS A 12 -19.81 -29.14 20.86
N GLN A 13 -20.68 -28.83 19.91
CA GLN A 13 -20.28 -28.48 18.55
C GLN A 13 -19.24 -27.36 18.64
N PRO A 14 -18.13 -27.42 17.88
CA PRO A 14 -17.19 -26.31 17.82
C PRO A 14 -17.92 -25.09 17.27
N ARG A 15 -17.90 -23.99 18.03
CA ARG A 15 -18.46 -22.71 17.58
C ARG A 15 -17.70 -22.29 16.31
N PRO A 16 -18.37 -21.85 15.24
CA PRO A 16 -17.67 -21.23 14.13
C PRO A 16 -17.13 -19.87 14.61
N GLU A 17 -15.86 -19.84 14.99
CA GLU A 17 -15.05 -18.61 15.08
C GLU A 17 -14.79 -18.09 13.66
N TYR A 18 -15.85 -17.61 13.02
CA TYR A 18 -15.77 -16.73 11.87
C TYR A 18 -16.87 -15.70 12.08
N GLU A 19 -16.58 -14.68 12.89
CA GLU A 19 -17.34 -13.45 12.83
C GLU A 19 -17.34 -13.01 11.37
N ALA A 20 -18.47 -13.19 10.69
CA ALA A 20 -18.65 -12.68 9.35
C ALA A 20 -18.35 -11.18 9.41
N GLN A 21 -17.22 -10.77 8.81
CA GLN A 21 -16.78 -9.39 8.77
C GLN A 21 -17.87 -8.58 8.07
N GLN A 22 -18.76 -7.95 8.84
CA GLN A 22 -19.86 -7.19 8.27
C GLN A 22 -19.25 -5.99 7.54
N LYS A 23 -19.44 -5.87 6.23
CA LYS A 23 -19.01 -4.68 5.47
C LYS A 23 -19.99 -3.54 5.75
N VAL A 24 -19.48 -2.41 6.20
CA VAL A 24 -20.23 -1.17 6.44
C VAL A 24 -19.91 -0.20 5.31
N ARG A 25 -20.91 0.57 4.88
CA ARG A 25 -20.73 1.65 3.90
C ARG A 25 -20.71 2.98 4.64
N VAL A 26 -19.65 3.75 4.41
CA VAL A 26 -19.52 5.11 4.96
C VAL A 26 -19.65 6.09 3.80
N ARG A 27 -20.66 6.97 3.86
CA ARG A 27 -20.83 8.04 2.89
C ARG A 27 -20.03 9.27 3.33
N LEU A 28 -19.10 9.71 2.49
CA LEU A 28 -18.25 10.87 2.77
C LEU A 28 -18.88 12.14 2.20
N ARG A 29 -18.30 13.31 2.54
CA ARG A 29 -18.79 14.63 2.10
C ARG A 29 -18.70 14.86 0.58
N ASP A 30 -17.97 14.02 -0.16
CA ASP A 30 -17.98 13.96 -1.64
C ASP A 30 -19.25 13.29 -2.21
N GLY A 31 -20.13 12.79 -1.34
CA GLY A 31 -21.35 12.09 -1.71
C GLY A 31 -21.13 10.63 -2.10
N LYS A 32 -19.89 10.15 -2.19
CA LYS A 32 -19.53 8.77 -2.55
C LYS A 32 -19.43 7.89 -1.30
N GLU A 33 -19.59 6.60 -1.49
CA GLU A 33 -19.45 5.60 -0.43
C GLU A 33 -18.03 5.02 -0.40
N ARG A 34 -17.57 4.64 0.78
CA ARG A 34 -16.41 3.76 1.01
C ARG A 34 -16.87 2.52 1.75
N ASN A 35 -16.40 1.37 1.31
CA ASN A 35 -16.66 0.11 1.98
C ASN A 35 -15.57 -0.13 3.01
N ILE A 36 -15.97 -0.33 4.26
CA ILE A 36 -15.07 -0.68 5.35
C ILE A 36 -15.52 -1.96 6.02
N ARG A 37 -14.58 -2.74 6.54
CA ARG A 37 -14.88 -3.87 7.41
C ARG A 37 -15.32 -3.35 8.78
N HIS A 38 -16.38 -3.93 9.33
CA HIS A 38 -16.73 -3.75 10.74
C HIS A 38 -15.74 -4.56 11.58
N ILE A 39 -14.63 -3.93 11.96
CA ILE A 39 -13.63 -4.53 12.83
C ILE A 39 -13.87 -4.00 14.24
N SER A 40 -14.52 -4.81 15.09
CA SER A 40 -14.85 -4.46 16.48
C SER A 40 -13.62 -4.30 17.38
N VAL A 41 -12.43 -4.71 16.91
CA VAL A 41 -11.22 -4.93 17.71
C VAL A 41 -10.17 -3.83 17.54
N THR A 42 -10.18 -3.08 16.42
CA THR A 42 -9.18 -2.03 16.18
C THR A 42 -9.68 -0.67 16.64
N THR A 43 -9.13 -0.19 17.75
CA THR A 43 -9.33 1.17 18.25
C THR A 43 -8.32 2.11 17.59
N PHE A 44 -8.80 3.11 16.85
CA PHE A 44 -7.97 4.19 16.33
C PHE A 44 -7.85 5.29 17.36
N TRP A 45 -6.77 6.06 17.30
CA TRP A 45 -6.60 7.23 18.16
C TRP A 45 -6.73 8.49 17.31
N GLY A 46 -7.66 9.37 17.68
CA GLY A 46 -7.81 10.67 17.06
C GLY A 46 -6.65 11.60 17.38
N PRO A 47 -6.52 12.73 16.66
CA PRO A 47 -5.50 13.75 16.92
C PRO A 47 -5.55 14.34 18.35
N ASP A 48 -6.70 14.25 19.02
CA ASP A 48 -6.90 14.68 20.41
C ASP A 48 -6.56 13.58 21.45
N GLY A 49 -6.02 12.44 20.99
CA GLY A 49 -5.64 11.30 21.82
C GLY A 49 -6.82 10.47 22.33
N LYS A 50 -8.04 10.66 21.79
CA LYS A 50 -9.20 9.85 22.15
C LYS A 50 -9.41 8.67 21.20
N PRO A 51 -9.99 7.56 21.69
CA PRO A 51 -10.35 6.46 20.81
C PRO A 51 -11.45 6.90 19.84
N ILE A 52 -11.28 6.58 18.57
CA ILE A 52 -12.26 6.80 17.50
C ILE A 52 -12.49 5.50 16.73
N SER A 53 -13.65 5.40 16.10
CA SER A 53 -14.02 4.28 15.23
C SER A 53 -13.27 4.33 13.89
N ALA A 54 -13.24 3.19 13.18
CA ALA A 54 -12.72 3.12 11.82
C ALA A 54 -13.41 4.09 10.85
N ALA A 55 -14.74 4.28 10.99
CA ALA A 55 -15.50 5.21 10.18
C ALA A 55 -15.12 6.68 10.46
N GLU A 56 -14.94 7.03 11.73
CA GLU A 56 -14.47 8.36 12.12
C GLU A 56 -13.05 8.62 11.64
N PHE A 57 -12.15 7.64 11.77
CA PHE A 57 -10.79 7.75 11.27
C PHE A 57 -10.76 7.97 9.74
N LEU A 58 -11.57 7.23 9.00
CA LEU A 58 -11.76 7.43 7.55
C LEU A 58 -12.24 8.86 7.22
N MET A 59 -13.24 9.37 7.96
CA MET A 59 -13.77 10.72 7.75
C MET A 59 -12.72 11.81 8.06
N LEU A 60 -11.94 11.64 9.13
CA LEU A 60 -10.86 12.56 9.49
C LEU A 60 -9.76 12.56 8.44
N LEU A 61 -9.30 11.39 8.02
CA LEU A 61 -8.30 11.26 6.95
C LEU A 61 -8.80 11.95 5.68
N PHE A 62 -10.01 11.62 5.21
CA PHE A 62 -10.63 12.28 4.06
C PHE A 62 -10.73 13.80 4.21
N GLY A 63 -10.98 14.28 5.42
CA GLY A 63 -11.02 15.69 5.77
C GLY A 63 -9.71 16.42 5.47
N GLN A 64 -8.58 15.74 5.71
CA GLN A 64 -7.22 16.29 5.71
C GLN A 64 -6.50 16.14 4.37
N LEU A 65 -6.81 15.13 3.56
CA LEU A 65 -6.14 14.89 2.26
C LEU A 65 -6.09 16.11 1.32
N PRO A 66 -7.11 16.99 1.23
CA PRO A 66 -7.05 18.18 0.38
C PRO A 66 -5.96 19.20 0.74
N GLU A 67 -5.33 19.11 1.92
CA GLU A 67 -4.17 19.94 2.27
C GLU A 67 -2.87 19.45 1.61
N PHE A 68 -2.85 18.21 1.09
CA PHE A 68 -1.65 17.56 0.57
C PHE A 68 -1.64 17.43 -0.95
N PHE A 69 -2.80 17.20 -1.57
CA PHE A 69 -2.96 17.07 -3.01
C PHE A 69 -4.41 17.36 -3.42
N LYS A 70 -4.59 17.93 -4.61
CA LYS A 70 -5.87 18.39 -5.14
C LYS A 70 -6.65 17.31 -5.90
N ASP A 71 -5.92 16.42 -6.57
CA ASP A 71 -6.47 15.41 -7.47
C ASP A 71 -5.53 14.19 -7.53
N GLU A 72 -5.97 13.19 -8.29
CA GLU A 72 -5.26 11.93 -8.48
C GLU A 72 -3.91 12.13 -9.19
N ASP A 73 -3.85 13.05 -10.15
CA ASP A 73 -2.62 13.32 -10.90
C ASP A 73 -1.55 13.94 -10.01
N GLU A 74 -1.92 14.86 -9.12
CA GLU A 74 -1.00 15.43 -8.13
C GLU A 74 -0.56 14.36 -7.11
N LEU A 75 -1.46 13.49 -6.65
CA LEU A 75 -1.08 12.36 -5.81
C LEU A 75 -0.08 11.45 -6.52
N ARG A 76 -0.31 11.10 -7.79
CA ARG A 76 0.63 10.30 -8.61
C ARG A 76 1.97 11.00 -8.76
N ALA A 77 1.98 12.30 -9.03
CA ALA A 77 3.21 13.08 -9.18
C ALA A 77 4.04 13.10 -7.89
N LEU A 78 3.40 13.33 -6.74
CA LEU A 78 4.06 13.30 -5.43
C LEU A 78 4.52 11.89 -5.06
N TRP A 79 3.72 10.87 -5.35
CA TRP A 79 4.01 9.50 -4.90
C TRP A 79 5.07 8.79 -5.75
N SER A 80 5.18 9.15 -7.03
CA SER A 80 6.08 8.49 -7.99
C SER A 80 7.56 8.75 -7.74
N LEU A 81 7.91 9.79 -6.97
CA LEU A 81 9.30 10.12 -6.64
C LEU A 81 9.55 9.83 -5.15
N PRO A 82 10.68 9.16 -4.79
CA PRO A 82 10.97 8.83 -3.40
C PRO A 82 10.93 10.03 -2.45
N ASP A 83 11.54 11.15 -2.84
CA ASP A 83 11.70 12.32 -1.96
C ASP A 83 10.37 13.01 -1.67
N THR A 84 9.49 13.17 -2.67
CA THR A 84 8.18 13.82 -2.49
C THR A 84 7.19 12.89 -1.78
N ARG A 85 7.26 11.59 -2.04
CA ARG A 85 6.48 10.58 -1.30
C ARG A 85 6.84 10.57 0.18
N LYS A 86 8.14 10.62 0.51
CA LYS A 86 8.61 10.71 1.89
C LYS A 86 8.05 11.95 2.60
N LYS A 87 8.14 13.12 1.97
CA LYS A 87 7.57 14.37 2.50
C LYS A 87 6.07 14.30 2.69
N LEU A 88 5.34 13.66 1.78
CA LEU A 88 3.90 13.45 1.90
C LEU A 88 3.58 12.58 3.12
N LEU A 89 4.29 11.47 3.30
CA LEU A 89 4.12 10.58 4.46
C LEU A 89 4.49 11.26 5.78
N GLU A 90 5.56 12.06 5.80
CA GLU A 90 5.95 12.87 6.97
C GLU A 90 4.86 13.88 7.33
N GLY A 91 4.35 14.64 6.35
CA GLY A 91 3.27 15.59 6.58
C GLY A 91 1.96 14.94 7.04
N LEU A 92 1.61 13.76 6.50
CA LEU A 92 0.48 12.97 6.99
C LEU A 92 0.68 12.53 8.45
N ALA A 93 1.89 12.11 8.80
CA ALA A 93 2.24 11.73 10.16
C ALA A 93 2.12 12.90 11.15
N GLU A 94 2.52 14.10 10.76
CA GLU A 94 2.35 15.32 11.57
C GLU A 94 0.87 15.65 11.86
N LYS A 95 -0.04 15.21 10.98
CA LYS A 95 -1.49 15.33 11.18
C LYS A 95 -2.12 14.15 11.92
N GLY A 96 -1.32 13.19 12.38
CA GLY A 96 -1.78 11.99 13.10
C GLY A 96 -2.12 10.79 12.20
N PHE A 97 -1.79 10.86 10.91
CA PHE A 97 -1.98 9.77 9.94
C PHE A 97 -0.64 9.15 9.55
N GLY A 98 0.10 8.71 10.56
CA GLY A 98 1.38 8.04 10.36
C GLY A 98 1.22 6.71 9.64
N LYS A 99 2.35 6.10 9.28
CA LYS A 99 2.40 4.87 8.51
C LYS A 99 1.59 3.74 9.15
N ASP A 100 1.72 3.53 10.46
CA ASP A 100 0.98 2.48 11.18
C ASP A 100 -0.53 2.68 11.06
N GLN A 101 -1.00 3.93 11.15
CA GLN A 101 -2.42 4.24 10.99
C GLN A 101 -2.91 4.00 9.55
N LEU A 102 -2.08 4.29 8.54
CA LEU A 102 -2.39 3.99 7.15
C LEU A 102 -2.40 2.48 6.86
N VAL A 103 -1.52 1.71 7.50
CA VAL A 103 -1.52 0.24 7.42
C VAL A 103 -2.76 -0.35 8.10
N GLU A 104 -3.19 0.20 9.23
CA GLU A 104 -4.47 -0.20 9.82
C GLU A 104 -5.66 0.17 8.90
N MET A 105 -5.59 1.31 8.19
CA MET A 105 -6.59 1.63 7.17
C MET A 105 -6.62 0.60 6.04
N GLN A 106 -5.46 0.09 5.56
CA GLN A 106 -5.43 -1.00 4.57
C GLN A 106 -6.27 -2.19 5.01
N LYS A 107 -6.14 -2.60 6.28
CA LYS A 107 -6.96 -3.67 6.84
C LYS A 107 -8.43 -3.28 6.84
N ILE A 108 -8.78 -2.08 7.27
CA ILE A 108 -10.19 -1.67 7.28
C ILE A 108 -10.83 -1.77 5.89
N ILE A 109 -10.10 -1.38 4.83
CA ILE A 109 -10.63 -1.35 3.45
C ILE A 109 -10.35 -2.63 2.64
N ASP A 110 -9.90 -3.72 3.28
CA ASP A 110 -9.64 -5.01 2.61
C ASP A 110 -8.53 -4.91 1.53
N ALA A 111 -7.48 -4.13 1.82
CA ALA A 111 -6.42 -3.73 0.90
C ALA A 111 -5.00 -3.96 1.44
N GLU A 112 -4.78 -4.94 2.33
CA GLU A 112 -3.47 -5.24 2.95
C GLU A 112 -2.35 -5.52 1.94
N ASN A 113 -2.72 -6.06 0.77
CA ASN A 113 -1.79 -6.35 -0.31
C ASN A 113 -1.58 -5.17 -1.27
N SER A 114 -2.20 -4.02 -1.01
CA SER A 114 -2.12 -2.82 -1.87
C SER A 114 -0.98 -1.90 -1.44
N ASP A 115 -0.68 -0.90 -2.24
CA ASP A 115 0.23 0.18 -1.85
C ASP A 115 -0.49 1.18 -0.92
N LEU A 116 0.26 1.98 -0.15
CA LEU A 116 -0.36 3.10 0.57
C LEU A 116 -0.89 4.18 -0.39
N PHE A 117 -0.33 4.29 -1.60
CA PHE A 117 -0.94 5.04 -2.69
C PHE A 117 -2.40 4.66 -2.91
N ASP A 118 -2.70 3.36 -3.00
CA ASP A 118 -4.05 2.86 -3.23
C ASP A 118 -5.00 3.20 -2.09
N VAL A 119 -4.50 3.20 -0.85
CA VAL A 119 -5.28 3.63 0.32
C VAL A 119 -5.65 5.09 0.20
N LEU A 120 -4.67 5.96 -0.07
CA LEU A 120 -4.90 7.40 -0.18
C LEU A 120 -5.84 7.71 -1.35
N ALA A 121 -5.63 7.07 -2.49
CA ALA A 121 -6.47 7.22 -3.68
C ALA A 121 -7.90 6.68 -3.45
N HIS A 122 -8.05 5.56 -2.75
CA HIS A 122 -9.36 5.03 -2.36
C HIS A 122 -10.07 6.03 -1.45
N VAL A 123 -9.42 6.51 -0.39
CA VAL A 123 -10.03 7.45 0.55
C VAL A 123 -10.41 8.74 -0.17
N ALA A 124 -9.48 9.39 -0.88
CA ALA A 124 -9.70 10.67 -1.54
C ALA A 124 -10.70 10.60 -2.71
N PHE A 125 -10.66 9.55 -3.53
CA PHE A 125 -11.30 9.57 -4.85
C PHE A 125 -12.27 8.41 -5.11
N ALA A 126 -12.39 7.47 -4.17
CA ALA A 126 -13.16 6.22 -4.29
C ALA A 126 -12.61 5.23 -5.33
N MET A 127 -11.32 5.33 -5.67
CA MET A 127 -10.67 4.38 -6.55
C MET A 127 -10.64 2.98 -5.94
N GLN A 128 -10.74 1.94 -6.77
CA GLN A 128 -10.55 0.57 -6.30
C GLN A 128 -9.06 0.31 -6.07
N PRO A 129 -8.64 -0.10 -4.85
CA PRO A 129 -7.27 -0.50 -4.59
C PRO A 129 -6.85 -1.67 -5.49
N ILE A 130 -5.64 -1.61 -6.03
CA ILE A 130 -5.00 -2.77 -6.67
C ILE A 130 -3.87 -3.29 -5.80
N SER A 131 -3.57 -4.58 -5.92
CA SER A 131 -2.45 -5.17 -5.20
C SER A 131 -1.10 -4.65 -5.72
N ARG A 132 -0.08 -4.66 -4.85
CA ARG A 132 1.31 -4.38 -5.24
C ARG A 132 1.79 -5.28 -6.37
N LYS A 133 1.31 -6.54 -6.41
CA LYS A 133 1.59 -7.49 -7.48
C LYS A 133 1.02 -7.02 -8.82
N GLU A 134 -0.25 -6.61 -8.85
CA GLU A 134 -0.89 -6.07 -10.06
C GLU A 134 -0.20 -4.77 -10.50
N ARG A 135 0.16 -3.91 -9.54
CA ARG A 135 0.91 -2.67 -9.81
C ARG A 135 2.28 -2.91 -10.43
N ALA A 136 3.05 -3.84 -9.87
CA ALA A 136 4.34 -4.25 -10.43
C ALA A 136 4.16 -4.85 -11.83
N ALA A 137 3.15 -5.71 -12.02
CA ALA A 137 2.81 -6.29 -13.31
C ALA A 137 2.49 -5.24 -14.38
N SER A 138 1.77 -4.17 -14.04
CA SER A 138 1.48 -3.10 -15.00
C SER A 138 2.73 -2.31 -15.44
N ALA A 139 3.72 -2.18 -14.55
CA ALA A 139 4.95 -1.46 -14.84
C ALA A 139 5.92 -2.25 -15.74
N HIS A 140 5.78 -3.58 -15.84
CA HIS A 140 6.70 -4.43 -16.61
C HIS A 140 6.82 -4.02 -18.08
N SER A 141 5.70 -3.67 -18.73
CA SER A 141 5.70 -3.29 -20.15
C SER A 141 6.60 -2.09 -20.43
N GLU A 142 6.41 -1.00 -19.69
CA GLU A 142 7.23 0.20 -19.74
C GLU A 142 8.70 -0.08 -19.37
N ILE A 143 8.94 -0.97 -18.40
CA ILE A 143 10.30 -1.35 -18.01
C ILE A 143 11.02 -2.08 -19.14
N HIS A 144 10.34 -3.01 -19.82
CA HIS A 144 10.91 -3.76 -20.93
C HIS A 144 11.19 -2.87 -22.16
N GLU A 145 10.42 -1.81 -22.36
CA GLU A 145 10.61 -0.88 -23.48
C GLU A 145 11.78 0.09 -23.25
N HIS A 146 12.04 0.49 -22.00
CA HIS A 146 12.94 1.62 -21.70
C HIS A 146 14.30 1.26 -21.11
N PHE A 147 14.52 0.02 -20.66
CA PHE A 147 15.74 -0.36 -19.95
C PHE A 147 16.46 -1.55 -20.61
N SER A 148 17.78 -1.66 -20.42
CA SER A 148 18.56 -2.80 -20.91
C SER A 148 18.29 -4.08 -20.11
N ASP A 149 18.59 -5.26 -20.66
CA ASP A 149 18.36 -6.55 -19.99
C ASP A 149 18.93 -6.61 -18.55
N LYS A 150 20.12 -6.05 -18.33
CA LYS A 150 20.75 -5.99 -17.00
C LYS A 150 20.01 -5.05 -16.05
N GLN A 151 19.54 -3.91 -16.56
CA GLN A 151 18.75 -2.97 -15.80
C GLN A 151 17.36 -3.54 -15.47
N GLN A 152 16.70 -4.19 -16.43
CA GLN A 152 15.43 -4.89 -16.23
C GLN A 152 15.58 -5.95 -15.14
N ALA A 153 16.62 -6.80 -15.19
CA ALA A 153 16.85 -7.82 -14.17
C ALA A 153 17.08 -7.24 -12.75
N PHE A 154 17.66 -6.05 -12.64
CA PHE A 154 17.76 -5.34 -11.36
C PHE A 154 16.41 -4.74 -10.93
N LEU A 155 15.67 -4.11 -11.85
CA LEU A 155 14.36 -3.54 -11.55
C LEU A 155 13.35 -4.62 -11.17
N ASP A 156 13.33 -5.77 -11.83
CA ASP A 156 12.51 -6.93 -11.47
C ASP A 156 12.82 -7.44 -10.06
N PHE A 157 14.11 -7.45 -9.70
CA PHE A 157 14.54 -7.77 -8.34
C PHE A 157 13.99 -6.77 -7.32
N VAL A 158 14.07 -5.46 -7.61
CA VAL A 158 13.47 -4.42 -6.76
C VAL A 158 11.95 -4.59 -6.65
N LEU A 159 11.27 -4.85 -7.76
CA LEU A 159 9.82 -5.08 -7.78
C LEU A 159 9.41 -6.30 -6.97
N ALA A 160 10.18 -7.38 -7.00
CA ALA A 160 9.93 -8.56 -6.16
C ALA A 160 9.98 -8.20 -4.67
N HIS A 161 10.97 -7.42 -4.24
CA HIS A 161 11.07 -6.92 -2.86
C HIS A 161 9.89 -6.00 -2.51
N TYR A 162 9.54 -5.07 -3.40
CA TYR A 162 8.39 -4.18 -3.25
C TYR A 162 7.06 -4.94 -3.08
N VAL A 163 6.83 -5.99 -3.88
CA VAL A 163 5.59 -6.79 -3.77
C VAL A 163 5.48 -7.45 -2.40
N GLN A 164 6.60 -7.98 -1.88
CA GLN A 164 6.62 -8.68 -0.58
C GLN A 164 6.57 -7.71 0.60
N GLU A 165 7.49 -6.74 0.65
CA GLU A 165 7.76 -5.92 1.84
C GLU A 165 7.05 -4.55 1.80
N GLY A 166 6.62 -4.11 0.62
CA GLY A 166 5.87 -2.88 0.43
C GLY A 166 6.71 -1.67 -0.02
N VAL A 167 6.05 -0.52 0.05
CA VAL A 167 6.47 0.75 -0.56
C VAL A 167 7.83 1.28 -0.08
N ASP A 168 8.24 0.90 1.13
CA ASP A 168 9.53 1.27 1.72
C ASP A 168 10.71 0.78 0.91
N GLU A 169 10.60 -0.38 0.24
CA GLU A 169 11.70 -0.93 -0.57
C GLU A 169 12.07 -0.02 -1.76
N LEU A 170 11.20 0.94 -2.09
CA LEU A 170 11.41 1.91 -3.15
C LEU A 170 12.02 3.23 -2.64
N GLU A 171 12.32 3.35 -1.34
CA GLU A 171 12.99 4.52 -0.78
C GLU A 171 14.45 4.62 -1.25
N GLN A 172 14.97 5.85 -1.32
CA GLN A 172 16.35 6.10 -1.74
C GLN A 172 17.35 5.33 -0.87
N GLU A 173 17.11 5.29 0.43
CA GLU A 173 17.96 4.70 1.45
C GLU A 173 18.09 3.18 1.28
N LYS A 174 17.15 2.53 0.57
CA LYS A 174 17.20 1.10 0.27
C LYS A 174 18.13 0.75 -0.87
N LEU A 175 18.43 1.69 -1.76
CA LEU A 175 19.18 1.42 -3.00
C LEU A 175 20.50 0.71 -2.72
N THR A 176 21.31 1.20 -1.78
CA THR A 176 22.60 0.58 -1.43
C THR A 176 22.43 -0.87 -0.94
N LYS A 177 21.41 -1.13 -0.12
CA LYS A 177 21.13 -2.47 0.41
C LYS A 177 20.69 -3.42 -0.71
N LEU A 178 19.82 -2.96 -1.60
CA LEU A 178 19.33 -3.73 -2.75
C LEU A 178 20.45 -4.05 -3.74
N LEU A 179 21.34 -3.11 -4.03
CA LEU A 179 22.51 -3.35 -4.87
C LEU A 179 23.42 -4.43 -4.27
N ARG A 180 23.76 -4.31 -2.98
CA ARG A 180 24.56 -5.32 -2.28
C ARG A 180 23.91 -6.70 -2.31
N LEU A 181 22.60 -6.76 -2.09
CA LEU A 181 21.87 -8.02 -2.10
C LEU A 181 21.84 -8.66 -3.50
N LYS A 182 21.58 -7.88 -4.55
CA LYS A 182 21.51 -8.39 -5.93
C LYS A 182 22.89 -8.79 -6.49
N TYR A 183 23.94 -8.07 -6.11
CA TYR A 183 25.29 -8.22 -6.64
C TYR A 183 26.29 -8.84 -5.65
N GLN A 184 25.79 -9.53 -4.60
CA GLN A 184 26.62 -10.26 -3.64
C GLN A 184 27.74 -9.37 -3.04
N ASP A 185 27.35 -8.19 -2.56
CA ASP A 185 28.20 -7.12 -2.03
C ASP A 185 29.17 -6.44 -3.04
N SER A 186 29.14 -6.81 -4.32
CA SER A 186 29.96 -6.19 -5.37
C SER A 186 29.30 -4.94 -5.98
N ILE A 187 29.57 -3.78 -5.38
CA ILE A 187 29.17 -2.48 -5.96
C ILE A 187 29.83 -2.20 -7.33
N PRO A 188 31.11 -2.56 -7.59
CA PRO A 188 31.71 -2.36 -8.91
C PRO A 188 30.96 -3.08 -10.04
N ASP A 189 30.50 -4.31 -9.80
CA ASP A 189 29.71 -5.06 -10.80
C ASP A 189 28.36 -4.41 -11.05
N ALA A 190 27.70 -3.94 -9.97
CA ALA A 190 26.46 -3.19 -10.10
C ALA A 190 26.63 -1.92 -10.94
N VAL A 191 27.73 -1.19 -10.73
CA VAL A 191 28.08 0.00 -11.50
C VAL A 191 28.31 -0.34 -12.97
N ALA A 192 29.08 -1.38 -13.26
CA ALA A 192 29.33 -1.83 -14.64
C ALA A 192 28.03 -2.23 -15.37
N ASP A 193 27.09 -2.85 -14.66
CA ASP A 193 25.86 -3.40 -15.25
C ASP A 193 24.74 -2.37 -15.43
N LEU A 194 24.67 -1.36 -14.56
CA LEU A 194 23.46 -0.53 -14.41
C LEU A 194 23.59 0.91 -14.92
N GLY A 195 24.75 1.32 -15.42
CA GLY A 195 24.89 2.65 -16.06
C GLY A 195 26.27 3.29 -15.98
N GLY A 196 27.27 2.60 -15.42
CA GLY A 196 28.66 3.07 -15.39
C GLY A 196 29.02 3.97 -14.21
N ASP A 197 28.04 4.57 -13.53
CA ASP A 197 28.24 5.35 -12.31
C ASP A 197 27.02 5.33 -11.37
N ILE A 198 27.23 5.73 -10.11
CA ILE A 198 26.19 5.71 -9.06
C ILE A 198 25.03 6.68 -9.36
N GLY A 199 25.30 7.81 -10.04
CA GLY A 199 24.27 8.75 -10.45
C GLY A 199 23.32 8.15 -11.48
N ALA A 200 23.86 7.41 -12.46
CA ALA A 200 23.07 6.67 -13.43
C ALA A 200 22.18 5.61 -12.75
N ILE A 201 22.70 4.85 -11.78
CA ILE A 201 21.91 3.87 -11.01
C ILE A 201 20.80 4.55 -10.21
N ARG A 202 21.09 5.68 -9.56
CA ARG A 202 20.09 6.46 -8.83
C ARG A 202 18.98 6.91 -9.79
N ASN A 203 19.34 7.45 -10.95
CA ASN A 203 18.38 7.90 -11.95
C ASN A 203 17.53 6.74 -12.51
N LEU A 204 18.14 5.56 -12.72
CA LEU A 204 17.45 4.32 -13.06
C LEU A 204 16.42 3.96 -11.96
N PHE A 205 16.87 3.87 -10.71
CA PHE A 205 16.06 3.49 -9.56
C PHE A 205 14.94 4.48 -9.25
N PHE A 206 15.13 5.77 -9.52
CA PHE A 206 14.10 6.79 -9.31
C PHE A 206 13.15 6.85 -10.51
N GLY A 207 13.72 6.82 -11.71
CA GLY A 207 13.01 7.02 -12.97
C GLY A 207 11.99 5.93 -13.26
N PHE A 208 12.27 4.67 -12.91
CA PHE A 208 11.33 3.58 -13.19
C PHE A 208 10.07 3.64 -12.32
N GLN A 209 10.14 4.22 -11.11
CA GLN A 209 9.04 4.18 -10.15
C GLN A 209 7.78 4.89 -10.66
N ARG A 210 7.93 5.87 -11.55
CA ARG A 210 6.78 6.52 -12.21
C ARG A 210 5.88 5.52 -12.93
N TYR A 211 6.44 4.46 -13.50
CA TYR A 211 5.69 3.44 -14.26
C TYR A 211 4.78 2.60 -13.36
N LEU A 212 5.04 2.55 -12.05
CA LEU A 212 4.13 1.93 -11.08
C LEU A 212 2.82 2.71 -10.92
N TYR A 213 2.80 3.99 -11.26
CA TYR A 213 1.67 4.88 -11.00
C TYR A 213 1.20 5.59 -12.27
N GLN A 214 1.55 5.11 -13.45
CA GLN A 214 0.90 5.60 -14.66
C GLN A 214 -0.52 5.03 -14.74
N PRO A 215 -1.49 5.79 -15.26
CA PRO A 215 -2.78 5.25 -15.60
C PRO A 215 -2.57 4.13 -16.61
N SER A 216 -2.94 2.90 -16.28
CA SER A 216 -3.11 1.86 -17.29
C SER A 216 -4.10 2.44 -18.31
N GLY A 217 -3.77 2.41 -19.61
CA GLY A 217 -4.50 3.11 -20.68
C GLY A 217 -5.96 2.66 -20.93
N GLY A 218 -6.69 2.23 -19.90
CA GLY A 218 -8.05 1.69 -19.96
C GLY A 218 -9.10 2.39 -19.08
N ALA A 219 -8.78 3.46 -18.36
CA ALA A 219 -9.77 4.18 -17.53
C ALA A 219 -9.76 5.69 -17.74
N ALA A 220 -9.93 6.11 -18.99
CA ALA A 220 -10.45 7.43 -19.31
C ALA A 220 -11.73 7.26 -20.11
N ARG A 221 -12.87 7.10 -19.42
CA ARG A 221 -14.23 7.46 -19.88
C ARG A 221 -15.14 7.72 -18.69
#